data_AF-A0A1H0D379-F1
#
_entry.id   AF-A0A1H0D379-F1
#
_cell.length_a   1.000
_cell.length_b   1.000
_cell.length_c   1.000
_cell.angle_alpha   90.00
_cell.angle_beta   90.00
_cell.angle_gamma   90.00
#
_symmetry.space_group_name_H-M   'P 1'
#
loop_
_entity.id
_entity.type
_entity.pdbx_description
1 polymer ?
#
loop_
_entity_poly.entity_id
_entity_poly.type
_entity_poly.pdbx_seq_one_letter_code
_entity_poly.pdbx_strand_id
1 'polypeptide(L)'
;MLNFVAKISTDQKMEQAIYIVTLILTGLINLAMGGILFVGNKAYRQQTVYLRARLLTILWLVAFGLGYFIQAIFLWRYTWPTAASALTVSFFHIGAICFNWGYIPLLNPNYLTKGVVIRDLLIYVVGLITYWTVAMLWHHAPTYVCLAFCIFFAYAAWSVFTFYRTYNRVSLRMIRMTSGNVMQFIRWMQVCCDCIVLFGIGSVAITAIFPNDIIPFLLLLTSGAGMFMYIAYSISNYGKYLS
;
A
#
# COMPACT_ATOMS: atom_id res chain seq x y z
N MET A 1 -17.14 41.28 -8.42
CA MET A 1 -17.55 40.31 -7.36
C MET A 1 -18.20 39.07 -7.95
N LEU A 2 -19.25 39.19 -8.78
CA LEU A 2 -19.92 38.05 -9.46
C LEU A 2 -18.96 37.17 -10.31
N ASN A 3 -18.09 37.77 -11.13
CA ASN A 3 -17.11 37.02 -11.93
C ASN A 3 -16.05 36.29 -11.10
N PHE A 4 -15.76 36.77 -9.89
CA PHE A 4 -14.79 36.15 -8.98
C PHE A 4 -15.42 34.95 -8.26
N VAL A 5 -16.67 35.09 -7.79
CA VAL A 5 -17.43 33.99 -7.17
C VAL A 5 -17.73 32.88 -8.18
N ALA A 6 -18.07 33.23 -9.43
CA ALA A 6 -18.29 32.26 -10.50
C ALA A 6 -17.00 31.49 -10.86
N LYS A 7 -15.84 32.17 -10.87
CA LYS A 7 -14.54 31.54 -11.09
C LYS A 7 -14.17 30.56 -9.97
N ILE A 8 -14.31 30.96 -8.70
CA ILE A 8 -14.08 30.08 -7.54
C ILE A 8 -15.00 28.85 -7.57
N SER A 9 -16.28 29.04 -7.90
CA SER A 9 -17.23 27.93 -8.04
C SER A 9 -16.89 26.99 -9.20
N THR A 10 -16.22 27.48 -10.24
CA THR A 10 -15.84 26.67 -11.41
C THR A 10 -14.56 25.89 -11.13
N ASP A 11 -13.59 26.53 -10.48
CA ASP A 11 -12.31 25.92 -10.10
C ASP A 11 -12.51 24.78 -9.09
N GLN A 12 -13.40 24.94 -8.09
CA GLN A 12 -13.74 23.86 -7.15
C GLN A 12 -14.42 22.65 -7.82
N LYS A 13 -15.31 22.90 -8.78
CA LYS A 13 -15.98 21.82 -9.54
C LYS A 13 -14.97 21.05 -10.40
N MET A 14 -14.01 21.76 -10.99
CA MET A 14 -12.95 21.15 -11.78
C MET A 14 -12.01 20.30 -10.92
N GLU A 15 -11.59 20.80 -9.75
CA GLU A 15 -10.74 20.05 -8.81
C GLU A 15 -11.42 18.78 -8.32
N GLN A 16 -12.71 18.86 -7.97
CA GLN A 16 -13.52 17.71 -7.58
C GLN A 16 -13.65 16.68 -8.72
N ALA A 17 -13.87 17.13 -9.96
CA ALA A 17 -13.93 16.24 -11.11
C ALA A 17 -12.59 15.52 -11.33
N ILE A 18 -11.46 16.23 -11.28
CA ILE A 18 -10.12 15.65 -11.42
C ILE A 18 -9.87 14.62 -10.31
N TYR A 19 -10.25 14.94 -9.07
CA TYR A 19 -10.14 14.02 -7.93
C TYR A 19 -10.91 12.72 -8.14
N ILE A 20 -12.18 12.80 -8.52
CA ILE A 20 -13.04 11.63 -8.77
C ILE A 20 -12.47 10.79 -9.90
N VAL A 21 -12.12 11.41 -11.03
CA VAL A 21 -11.57 10.71 -12.19
C VAL A 21 -10.27 10.00 -11.83
N THR A 22 -9.37 10.67 -11.09
CA THR A 22 -8.09 10.08 -10.66
C THR A 22 -8.30 8.87 -9.76
N LEU A 23 -9.23 8.94 -8.81
CA LEU A 23 -9.58 7.81 -7.94
C LEU A 23 -10.13 6.62 -8.74
N ILE A 24 -11.06 6.87 -9.66
CA ILE A 24 -11.66 5.82 -10.49
C ILE A 24 -10.60 5.17 -11.37
N LEU A 25 -9.77 5.96 -12.06
CA LEU A 25 -8.71 5.44 -12.93
C LEU A 25 -7.68 4.63 -12.13
N THR A 26 -7.24 5.14 -10.99
CA THR A 26 -6.28 4.44 -10.11
C THR A 26 -6.89 3.13 -9.57
N GLY A 27 -8.18 3.16 -9.21
CA GLY A 27 -8.94 1.98 -8.79
C GLY A 27 -9.01 0.91 -9.88
N LEU A 28 -9.35 1.32 -11.10
CA LEU A 28 -9.38 0.43 -12.27
C LEU A 28 -8.01 -0.15 -12.60
N ILE A 29 -6.94 0.67 -12.56
CA ILE A 29 -5.56 0.21 -12.77
C ILE A 29 -5.20 -0.87 -11.75
N ASN A 30 -5.51 -0.67 -10.47
CA ASN A 30 -5.27 -1.67 -9.42
C ASN A 30 -6.02 -2.98 -9.65
N LEU A 31 -7.30 -2.91 -10.02
CA LEU A 31 -8.07 -4.11 -10.34
C LEU A 31 -7.55 -4.81 -11.59
N ALA A 32 -7.17 -4.06 -12.62
CA ALA A 32 -6.58 -4.61 -13.85
C ALA A 32 -5.28 -5.36 -13.54
N MET A 33 -4.39 -4.77 -12.72
CA MET A 33 -3.16 -5.43 -12.27
C MET A 33 -3.44 -6.70 -11.46
N GLY A 34 -4.42 -6.65 -10.55
CA GLY A 34 -4.88 -7.82 -9.81
C GLY A 34 -5.37 -8.93 -10.75
N GLY A 35 -6.15 -8.57 -11.78
CA GLY A 35 -6.63 -9.48 -12.81
C GLY A 35 -5.50 -10.10 -13.64
N ILE A 36 -4.52 -9.30 -14.07
CA ILE A 36 -3.33 -9.76 -14.80
C ILE A 36 -2.54 -10.77 -13.95
N LEU A 37 -2.32 -10.48 -12.66
CA LEU A 37 -1.63 -11.38 -11.74
C LEU A 37 -2.43 -12.67 -11.47
N PHE A 38 -3.76 -12.58 -11.46
CA PHE A 38 -4.65 -13.72 -11.25
C PHE A 38 -4.60 -14.71 -12.42
N VAL A 39 -4.63 -14.20 -13.66
CA VAL A 39 -4.46 -15.00 -14.89
C VAL A 39 -3.01 -15.49 -15.03
N GLY A 40 -2.06 -14.71 -14.52
CA GLY A 40 -0.61 -14.85 -14.68
C GLY A 40 -0.02 -16.25 -14.50
N ASN A 41 1.03 -16.45 -15.29
CA ASN A 41 1.93 -17.60 -15.47
C ASN A 41 1.55 -18.92 -14.76
N LYS A 42 0.88 -19.80 -15.51
CA LYS A 42 0.45 -21.14 -15.04
C LYS A 42 1.64 -22.04 -14.66
N ALA A 43 2.79 -21.87 -15.31
CA ALA A 43 3.98 -22.70 -15.12
C ALA A 43 4.54 -22.65 -13.69
N TYR A 44 4.43 -21.52 -13.00
CA TYR A 44 5.03 -21.32 -11.67
C TYR A 44 4.03 -21.46 -10.51
N ARG A 45 2.77 -21.86 -10.80
CA ARG A 45 1.73 -22.07 -9.76
C ARG A 45 2.09 -23.16 -8.75
N GLN A 46 2.98 -24.08 -9.11
CA GLN A 46 3.40 -25.18 -8.25
C GLN A 46 4.37 -24.75 -7.13
N GLN A 47 4.99 -23.57 -7.23
CA GLN A 47 5.81 -23.03 -6.17
C GLN A 47 4.95 -22.31 -5.12
N THR A 48 4.80 -22.93 -3.94
CA THR A 48 3.92 -22.47 -2.86
C THR A 48 4.25 -21.07 -2.35
N VAL A 49 5.53 -20.70 -2.30
CA VAL A 49 5.99 -19.37 -1.84
C VAL A 49 5.65 -18.29 -2.86
N TYR A 50 5.88 -18.55 -4.15
CA TYR A 50 5.50 -17.64 -5.22
C TYR A 50 3.98 -17.43 -5.29
N LEU A 51 3.23 -18.53 -5.26
CA LEU A 51 1.77 -18.49 -5.30
C LEU A 51 1.22 -17.63 -4.16
N ARG A 52 1.79 -17.77 -2.95
CA ARG A 52 1.42 -16.95 -1.79
C ARG A 52 1.70 -15.48 -2.01
N ALA A 53 2.93 -15.12 -2.40
CA ALA A 53 3.31 -13.73 -2.65
C ALA A 53 2.41 -13.08 -3.70
N ARG A 54 2.10 -13.82 -4.78
CA ARG A 54 1.19 -13.38 -5.83
C ARG A 54 -0.24 -13.19 -5.34
N LEU A 55 -0.80 -14.17 -4.61
CA LEU A 55 -2.17 -14.07 -4.08
C LEU A 55 -2.33 -12.94 -3.07
N LEU A 56 -1.35 -12.75 -2.19
CA LEU A 56 -1.33 -11.60 -1.26
C LEU A 56 -1.23 -10.28 -2.01
N THR A 57 -0.50 -10.25 -3.13
CA THR A 57 -0.42 -9.06 -3.98
C THR A 57 -1.73 -8.73 -4.65
N ILE A 58 -2.41 -9.73 -5.20
CA ILE A 58 -3.75 -9.58 -5.74
C ILE A 58 -4.70 -9.07 -4.66
N LEU A 59 -4.64 -9.66 -3.46
CA LEU A 59 -5.50 -9.28 -2.35
C LEU A 59 -5.36 -7.80 -2.00
N TRP A 60 -4.14 -7.30 -1.80
CA TRP A 60 -3.98 -5.89 -1.45
C TRP A 60 -4.28 -4.96 -2.63
N LEU A 61 -3.95 -5.33 -3.88
CA LEU A 61 -4.36 -4.55 -5.07
C LEU A 61 -5.88 -4.39 -5.17
N VAL A 62 -6.63 -5.47 -4.94
CA VAL A 62 -8.09 -5.43 -4.91
C VAL A 62 -8.60 -4.55 -3.77
N ALA A 63 -8.01 -4.68 -2.57
CA ALA A 63 -8.38 -3.85 -1.43
C ALA A 63 -8.17 -2.36 -1.71
N PHE A 64 -7.02 -1.96 -2.26
CA PHE A 64 -6.77 -0.57 -2.65
C PHE A 64 -7.71 -0.11 -3.77
N GLY A 65 -7.98 -0.96 -4.77
CA GLY A 65 -8.93 -0.65 -5.84
C GLY A 65 -10.33 -0.34 -5.33
N LEU A 66 -10.86 -1.19 -4.45
CA LEU A 66 -12.14 -0.97 -3.78
C LEU A 66 -12.11 0.28 -2.88
N GLY A 67 -11.01 0.49 -2.17
CA GLY A 67 -10.81 1.68 -1.33
C GLY A 67 -10.91 2.99 -2.12
N TYR A 68 -10.33 3.04 -3.31
CA TYR A 68 -10.43 4.21 -4.17
C TYR A 68 -11.86 4.45 -4.68
N PHE A 69 -12.62 3.40 -4.99
CA PHE A 69 -14.03 3.56 -5.34
C PHE A 69 -14.88 4.05 -4.18
N ILE A 70 -14.65 3.54 -2.97
CA ILE A 70 -15.34 4.04 -1.76
C ILE A 70 -15.06 5.55 -1.59
N GLN A 71 -13.80 5.97 -1.73
CA GLN A 71 -13.47 7.40 -1.65
C GLN A 71 -14.08 8.24 -2.77
N ALA A 72 -14.23 7.69 -3.98
CA ALA A 72 -14.85 8.38 -5.11
C ALA A 72 -16.36 8.54 -4.92
N ILE A 73 -17.04 7.49 -4.42
CA ILE A 73 -18.50 7.47 -4.22
C ILE A 73 -18.91 8.43 -3.11
N PHE A 74 -18.25 8.34 -1.95
CA PHE A 74 -18.67 9.11 -0.77
C PHE A 74 -18.02 10.49 -0.67
N LEU A 75 -17.01 10.78 -1.49
CA LEU A 75 -16.27 12.04 -1.47
C LEU A 75 -15.80 12.43 -0.06
N TRP A 76 -15.41 11.43 0.74
CA TRP A 76 -15.09 11.61 2.16
C TRP A 76 -13.99 12.65 2.39
N ARG A 77 -13.09 12.89 1.43
CA ARG A 77 -12.07 13.92 1.62
C ARG A 77 -12.64 15.35 1.68
N TYR A 78 -13.83 15.59 1.10
CA TYR A 78 -14.55 16.86 1.20
C TYR A 78 -15.53 16.89 2.36
N THR A 79 -16.21 15.77 2.62
CA THR A 79 -17.33 15.70 3.59
C THR A 79 -16.90 15.22 4.97
N TRP A 80 -15.91 14.34 5.03
CA TRP A 80 -15.39 13.74 6.27
C TRP A 80 -13.89 13.37 6.18
N PRO A 81 -13.01 14.38 6.18
CA PRO A 81 -11.57 14.22 5.92
C PRO A 81 -10.86 13.21 6.84
N THR A 82 -11.31 13.12 8.09
CA THR A 82 -10.76 12.17 9.07
C THR A 82 -11.15 10.72 8.77
N ALA A 83 -12.37 10.46 8.28
CA ALA A 83 -12.76 9.14 7.81
C ALA A 83 -12.03 8.75 6.52
N ALA A 84 -11.83 9.70 5.59
CA ALA A 84 -11.00 9.47 4.41
C ALA A 84 -9.57 9.06 4.78
N SER A 85 -9.00 9.71 5.79
CA SER A 85 -7.67 9.40 6.30
C SER A 85 -7.64 8.05 7.02
N ALA A 86 -8.58 7.77 7.91
CA ALA A 86 -8.69 6.47 8.59
C ALA A 86 -8.88 5.30 7.62
N LEU A 87 -9.70 5.48 6.57
CA LEU A 87 -9.84 4.50 5.49
C LEU A 87 -8.50 4.28 4.77
N THR A 88 -7.79 5.36 4.44
CA THR A 88 -6.48 5.28 3.79
C THR A 88 -5.49 4.49 4.65
N VAL A 89 -5.34 4.84 5.93
CA VAL A 89 -4.45 4.14 6.86
C VAL A 89 -4.85 2.67 7.03
N SER A 90 -6.14 2.36 7.06
CA SER A 90 -6.64 0.98 7.12
C SER A 90 -6.12 0.14 5.94
N PHE A 91 -6.21 0.66 4.71
CA PHE A 91 -5.71 -0.02 3.53
C PHE A 91 -4.18 -0.14 3.49
N PHE A 92 -3.46 0.90 3.91
CA PHE A 92 -2.00 0.82 4.02
C PHE A 92 -1.54 -0.16 5.08
N HIS A 93 -2.25 -0.28 6.21
CA HIS A 93 -1.91 -1.22 7.27
C HIS A 93 -2.08 -2.67 6.81
N ILE A 94 -3.22 -3.03 6.22
CA ILE A 94 -3.40 -4.38 5.66
C ILE A 94 -2.45 -4.63 4.48
N GLY A 95 -2.18 -3.62 3.65
CA GLY A 95 -1.18 -3.69 2.57
C GLY A 95 0.22 -4.01 3.09
N ALA A 96 0.66 -3.37 4.17
CA ALA A 96 1.95 -3.64 4.81
C ALA A 96 2.02 -5.09 5.36
N ILE A 97 0.93 -5.59 5.94
CA ILE A 97 0.85 -6.98 6.41
C ILE A 97 0.95 -7.95 5.23
N CYS A 98 0.15 -7.75 4.17
CA CYS A 98 0.20 -8.58 2.97
C CYS A 98 1.58 -8.55 2.30
N PHE A 99 2.23 -7.39 2.28
CA PHE A 99 3.59 -7.25 1.78
C PHE A 99 4.56 -8.10 2.61
N ASN A 100 4.53 -7.99 3.94
CA ASN A 100 5.39 -8.79 4.81
C ASN A 100 5.18 -10.29 4.64
N TRP A 101 3.92 -10.73 4.57
CA TRP A 101 3.57 -12.13 4.42
C TRP A 101 3.88 -12.69 3.03
N GLY A 102 3.98 -11.82 2.02
CA GLY A 102 4.34 -12.20 0.66
C GLY A 102 5.84 -12.20 0.42
N TYR A 103 6.53 -11.14 0.84
CA TYR A 103 7.89 -10.82 0.39
C TYR A 103 8.97 -11.33 1.34
N ILE A 104 8.75 -11.30 2.66
CA ILE A 104 9.74 -11.83 3.61
C ILE A 104 9.91 -13.35 3.45
N PRO A 105 8.85 -14.16 3.24
CA PRO A 105 9.00 -15.59 2.96
C PRO A 105 9.78 -15.95 1.70
N LEU A 106 9.87 -15.04 0.72
CA LEU A 106 10.74 -15.22 -0.45
C LEU A 106 12.22 -15.20 -0.07
N LEU A 107 12.58 -14.51 1.02
CA LEU A 107 13.95 -14.42 1.54
C LEU A 107 14.20 -15.40 2.69
N ASN A 108 13.18 -15.66 3.51
CA ASN A 108 13.23 -16.55 4.67
C ASN A 108 11.94 -17.39 4.77
N PRO A 109 11.92 -18.62 4.25
CA PRO A 109 10.74 -19.49 4.22
C PRO A 109 10.09 -19.74 5.60
N ASN A 110 10.89 -19.67 6.67
CA ASN A 110 10.44 -19.92 8.04
C ASN A 110 9.88 -18.68 8.75
N TYR A 111 9.80 -17.53 8.07
CA TYR A 111 9.27 -16.30 8.66
C TYR A 111 7.79 -16.42 9.05
N LEU A 112 6.96 -16.95 8.14
CA LEU A 112 5.52 -16.93 8.31
C LEU A 112 5.05 -18.09 9.20
N THR A 113 5.04 -17.85 10.51
CA THR A 113 4.50 -18.77 11.53
C THR A 113 3.10 -18.35 11.97
N LYS A 114 2.36 -19.25 12.61
CA LYS A 114 1.04 -18.93 13.19
C LYS A 114 1.11 -17.74 14.16
N GLY A 115 2.17 -17.66 14.97
CA GLY A 115 2.38 -16.57 15.92
C GLY A 115 2.56 -15.21 15.23
N VAL A 116 3.30 -15.17 14.11
CA VAL A 116 3.46 -13.96 13.29
C VAL A 116 2.12 -13.50 12.72
N VAL A 117 1.33 -14.44 12.17
CA VAL A 117 0.00 -14.13 11.62
C VAL A 117 -0.94 -13.56 12.68
N ILE A 118 -1.02 -14.21 13.86
CA ILE A 118 -1.88 -13.76 14.96
C ILE A 118 -1.45 -12.37 15.45
N ARG A 119 -0.15 -12.15 15.67
CA ARG A 119 0.38 -10.85 16.09
C ARG A 119 0.00 -9.74 15.10
N ASP A 120 0.26 -9.96 13.82
CA ASP A 120 0.03 -8.94 12.79
C ASP A 120 -1.47 -8.63 12.65
N LEU A 121 -2.34 -9.64 12.73
CA LEU A 121 -3.79 -9.44 12.74
C LEU A 121 -4.28 -8.73 14.00
N LEU A 122 -3.73 -9.02 15.18
CA LEU A 122 -4.08 -8.33 16.41
C LEU A 122 -3.69 -6.84 16.34
N ILE A 123 -2.48 -6.54 15.87
CA ILE A 123 -2.03 -5.15 15.68
C ILE A 123 -2.93 -4.43 14.67
N TYR A 124 -3.33 -5.11 13.59
CA TYR A 124 -4.26 -4.57 12.61
C TYR A 124 -5.62 -4.27 13.20
N VAL A 125 -6.22 -5.20 13.96
CA VAL A 125 -7.54 -5.02 14.59
C VAL A 125 -7.50 -3.88 15.61
N VAL A 126 -6.47 -3.83 16.46
CA VAL A 126 -6.28 -2.72 17.41
C VAL A 126 -6.11 -1.41 16.66
N GLY A 127 -5.32 -1.41 15.57
CA GLY A 127 -5.16 -0.26 14.69
C GLY A 127 -6.50 0.20 14.11
N LEU A 128 -7.27 -0.68 13.49
CA LEU A 128 -8.58 -0.38 12.92
C LEU A 128 -9.52 0.24 13.95
N ILE A 129 -9.68 -0.39 15.10
CA ILE A 129 -10.53 0.13 16.18
C ILE A 129 -10.07 1.54 16.53
N THR A 130 -8.77 1.74 16.74
CA THR A 130 -8.21 3.04 17.12
C THR A 130 -8.41 4.11 16.04
N TYR A 131 -8.10 3.81 14.78
CA TYR A 131 -8.23 4.76 13.66
C TYR A 131 -9.68 5.22 13.49
N TRP A 132 -10.62 4.28 13.54
CA TRP A 132 -12.03 4.58 13.32
C TRP A 132 -12.70 5.20 14.54
N THR A 133 -12.37 4.77 15.77
CA THR A 133 -12.86 5.44 16.99
C THR A 133 -12.44 6.90 17.02
N VAL A 134 -11.18 7.20 16.67
CA VAL A 134 -10.70 8.58 16.66
C VAL A 134 -11.29 9.37 15.50
N ALA A 135 -11.44 8.77 14.32
CA ALA A 135 -12.11 9.42 13.19
C ALA A 135 -13.60 9.73 13.45
N MET A 136 -14.26 8.98 14.32
CA MET A 136 -15.67 9.19 14.71
C MET A 136 -15.78 10.22 15.83
N LEU A 137 -15.06 10.02 16.93
CA LEU A 137 -15.23 10.80 18.17
C LEU A 137 -14.43 12.12 18.17
N TRP A 138 -13.32 12.18 17.44
CA TRP A 138 -12.36 13.29 17.51
C TRP A 138 -12.10 13.91 16.13
N HIS A 139 -13.10 13.88 15.24
CA HIS A 139 -12.94 14.36 13.86
C HIS A 139 -12.56 15.85 13.75
N HIS A 140 -12.87 16.66 14.76
CA HIS A 140 -12.49 18.07 14.83
C HIS A 140 -11.10 18.32 15.42
N ALA A 141 -10.45 17.30 15.97
CA ALA A 141 -9.19 17.43 16.70
C ALA A 141 -8.07 16.63 16.01
N PRO A 142 -7.41 17.22 14.99
CA PRO A 142 -6.48 16.52 14.10
C PRO A 142 -5.29 15.89 14.84
N THR A 143 -4.88 16.47 15.97
CA THR A 143 -3.80 15.92 16.81
C THR A 143 -4.07 14.49 17.27
N TYR A 144 -5.30 14.18 17.70
CA TYR A 144 -5.64 12.82 18.16
C TYR A 144 -5.67 11.84 16.99
N VAL A 145 -6.11 12.29 15.80
CA VAL A 145 -6.10 11.50 14.56
C VAL A 145 -4.65 11.14 14.18
N CYS A 146 -3.74 12.11 14.22
CA CYS A 146 -2.31 11.86 13.98
C CYS A 146 -1.71 10.87 14.99
N LEU A 147 -2.04 11.02 16.28
CA LEU A 147 -1.56 10.11 17.33
C LEU A 147 -2.10 8.68 17.15
N ALA A 148 -3.35 8.52 16.72
CA ALA A 148 -3.92 7.22 16.39
C ALA A 148 -3.09 6.51 15.29
N PHE A 149 -2.65 7.26 14.28
CA PHE A 149 -1.87 6.72 13.17
C PHE A 149 -0.43 6.33 13.56
N CYS A 150 0.08 6.73 14.73
CA CYS A 150 1.38 6.25 15.25
C CYS A 150 1.44 4.73 15.39
N ILE A 151 0.31 4.05 15.59
CA ILE A 151 0.25 2.57 15.59
C ILE A 151 0.72 2.01 14.24
N PHE A 152 0.27 2.62 13.13
CA PHE A 152 0.73 2.22 11.80
C PHE A 152 2.21 2.50 11.62
N PHE A 153 2.69 3.69 12.01
CA PHE A 153 4.10 4.02 11.88
C PHE A 153 5.02 3.10 12.70
N ALA A 154 4.61 2.73 13.92
CA ALA A 154 5.34 1.77 14.74
C ALA A 154 5.39 0.39 14.08
N TYR A 155 4.25 -0.10 13.55
CA TYR A 155 4.19 -1.35 12.80
C TYR A 155 5.06 -1.28 11.53
N ALA A 156 4.96 -0.20 10.76
CA ALA A 156 5.73 0.01 9.54
C ALA A 156 7.24 0.04 9.83
N ALA A 157 7.68 0.76 10.86
CA ALA A 157 9.09 0.80 11.26
C ALA A 157 9.62 -0.60 11.65
N TRP A 158 8.84 -1.33 12.46
CA TRP A 158 9.18 -2.70 12.85
C TRP A 158 9.23 -3.66 11.63
N SER A 159 8.26 -3.52 10.72
CA SER A 159 8.16 -4.26 9.47
C SER A 159 9.39 -4.05 8.58
N VAL A 160 9.73 -2.78 8.33
CA VAL A 160 10.90 -2.35 7.54
C VAL A 160 12.19 -2.90 8.13
N PHE A 161 12.36 -2.75 9.44
CA PHE A 161 13.51 -3.30 10.15
C PHE A 161 13.63 -4.82 9.98
N THR A 162 12.51 -5.53 10.10
CA THR A 162 12.45 -7.00 9.96
C THR A 162 12.80 -7.43 8.52
N PHE A 163 12.29 -6.70 7.53
CA PHE A 163 12.62 -6.93 6.13
C PHE A 163 14.11 -6.73 5.87
N TYR A 164 14.69 -5.56 6.18
CA TYR A 164 16.11 -5.29 5.90
C TYR A 164 17.05 -6.18 6.69
N ARG A 165 16.70 -6.54 7.93
CA ARG A 165 17.48 -7.52 8.71
C ARG A 165 17.51 -8.88 8.01
N THR A 166 16.38 -9.30 7.44
CA THR A 166 16.28 -10.56 6.69
C THR A 166 17.05 -10.46 5.36
N TYR A 167 16.86 -9.37 4.64
CA TYR A 167 17.54 -9.06 3.39
C TYR A 167 19.07 -9.09 3.55
N ASN A 168 19.62 -8.36 4.53
CA ASN A 168 21.07 -8.29 4.75
C ASN A 168 21.67 -9.66 5.07
N ARG A 169 20.99 -10.49 5.85
CA ARG A 169 21.43 -11.87 6.14
C ARG A 169 21.49 -12.74 4.88
N VAL A 170 20.52 -12.56 3.99
CA VAL A 170 20.35 -13.35 2.77
C VAL A 170 21.30 -12.87 1.67
N SER A 171 21.44 -11.55 1.50
CA SER A 171 22.43 -10.92 0.61
C SER A 171 23.87 -11.31 0.96
N LEU A 172 24.26 -11.25 2.25
CA LEU A 172 25.58 -11.68 2.70
C LEU A 172 25.88 -13.17 2.40
N ARG A 173 24.86 -14.03 2.40
CA ARG A 173 25.00 -15.45 2.04
C ARG A 173 25.15 -15.65 0.53
N MET A 174 24.51 -14.82 -0.29
CA MET A 174 24.58 -14.95 -1.74
C MET A 174 25.75 -14.21 -2.39
N ILE A 175 26.34 -13.21 -1.73
CA ILE A 175 27.67 -12.70 -2.14
C ILE A 175 28.71 -13.84 -2.12
N ARG A 176 28.49 -14.90 -1.32
CA ARG A 176 29.33 -16.11 -1.31
C ARG A 176 28.95 -17.15 -2.37
N MET A 177 27.82 -16.99 -3.07
CA MET A 177 27.34 -17.91 -4.11
C MET A 177 27.35 -17.19 -5.46
N THR A 178 28.34 -17.50 -6.30
CA THR A 178 28.60 -16.93 -7.62
C THR A 178 27.55 -17.34 -8.68
N SER A 179 26.30 -16.88 -8.56
CA SER A 179 25.32 -16.96 -9.66
C SER A 179 24.64 -15.61 -9.91
N GLY A 180 24.87 -15.04 -11.10
CA GLY A 180 24.52 -13.64 -11.44
C GLY A 180 23.02 -13.33 -11.47
N ASN A 181 22.17 -14.29 -11.84
CA ASN A 181 20.72 -14.07 -11.96
C ASN A 181 20.02 -13.86 -10.61
N VAL A 182 20.51 -14.51 -9.56
CA VAL A 182 19.90 -14.44 -8.22
C VAL A 182 20.18 -13.08 -7.57
N MET A 183 21.39 -12.54 -7.76
CA MET A 183 21.77 -11.21 -7.25
C MET A 183 20.92 -10.08 -7.86
N GLN A 184 20.62 -10.16 -9.17
CA GLN A 184 19.79 -9.18 -9.84
C GLN A 184 18.34 -9.20 -9.32
N PHE A 185 17.80 -10.40 -9.06
CA PHE A 185 16.48 -10.56 -8.45
C PHE A 185 16.39 -9.92 -7.05
N ILE A 186 17.40 -10.13 -6.20
CA ILE A 186 17.41 -9.60 -4.83
C ILE A 186 17.46 -8.08 -4.82
N ARG A 187 18.30 -7.48 -5.68
CA ARG A 187 18.34 -6.03 -5.85
C ARG A 187 16.99 -5.49 -6.32
N TRP A 188 16.33 -6.20 -7.22
CA TRP A 188 15.02 -5.79 -7.72
C TRP A 188 13.93 -5.83 -6.63
N MET A 189 13.94 -6.89 -5.82
CA MET A 189 13.09 -7.03 -4.63
C MET A 189 13.35 -5.93 -3.60
N GLN A 190 14.61 -5.54 -3.41
CA GLN A 190 14.98 -4.41 -2.55
C GLN A 190 14.34 -3.12 -3.07
N VAL A 191 14.50 -2.79 -4.36
CA VAL A 191 13.91 -1.57 -4.94
C VAL A 191 12.39 -1.56 -4.78
N CYS A 192 11.70 -2.68 -5.03
CA CYS A 192 10.26 -2.78 -4.79
C CYS A 192 9.89 -2.50 -3.32
N CYS A 193 10.69 -3.01 -2.38
CA CYS A 193 10.49 -2.78 -0.96
C CYS A 193 10.73 -1.31 -0.59
N ASP A 194 11.82 -0.72 -1.06
CA ASP A 194 12.16 0.67 -0.78
C ASP A 194 11.03 1.59 -1.28
N CYS A 195 10.54 1.35 -2.50
CA CYS A 195 9.40 2.08 -3.06
C CYS A 195 8.13 1.93 -2.21
N ILE A 196 7.71 0.70 -1.86
CA ILE A 196 6.44 0.50 -1.13
C ILE A 196 6.51 1.03 0.30
N VAL A 197 7.68 0.98 0.93
CA VAL A 197 7.89 1.52 2.27
C VAL A 197 7.83 3.04 2.25
N LEU A 198 8.59 3.68 1.35
CA LEU A 198 8.59 5.14 1.21
C LEU A 198 7.20 5.65 0.84
N PHE A 199 6.53 4.97 -0.10
CA PHE A 199 5.18 5.31 -0.49
C PHE A 199 4.19 5.09 0.65
N GLY A 200 4.22 3.96 1.35
CA GLY A 200 3.27 3.67 2.42
C GLY A 200 3.39 4.62 3.61
N ILE A 201 4.62 4.89 4.07
CA ILE A 201 4.89 5.84 5.16
C ILE A 201 4.54 7.26 4.70
N GLY A 202 4.98 7.65 3.51
CA GLY A 202 4.69 8.97 2.93
C GLY A 202 3.20 9.20 2.75
N SER A 203 2.46 8.18 2.31
CA SER A 203 1.01 8.23 2.14
C SER A 203 0.27 8.50 3.42
N VAL A 204 0.58 7.75 4.48
CA VAL A 204 -0.06 7.94 5.78
C VAL A 204 0.35 9.28 6.41
N ALA A 205 1.60 9.72 6.22
CA ALA A 205 2.05 11.02 6.70
C ALA A 205 1.34 12.18 5.99
N ILE A 206 1.24 12.13 4.66
CA ILE A 206 0.57 13.16 3.86
C ILE A 206 -0.92 13.21 4.19
N THR A 207 -1.61 12.07 4.32
CA THR A 207 -3.03 12.07 4.69
C THR A 207 -3.28 12.52 6.13
N ALA A 208 -2.32 12.33 7.03
CA ALA A 208 -2.41 12.82 8.40
C ALA A 208 -2.21 14.35 8.51
N ILE A 209 -1.19 14.89 7.80
CA ILE A 209 -0.83 16.31 7.86
C ILE A 209 -1.80 17.16 7.04
N PHE A 210 -2.20 16.66 5.87
CA PHE A 210 -3.06 17.36 4.92
C PHE A 210 -4.36 16.56 4.68
N PRO A 211 -5.24 16.45 5.70
CA PRO A 211 -6.47 15.67 5.58
C PRO A 211 -7.46 16.32 4.60
N ASN A 212 -7.45 17.65 4.50
CA ASN A 212 -8.39 18.44 3.69
C ASN A 212 -7.88 18.73 2.28
N ASP A 213 -6.56 18.70 2.07
CA ASP A 213 -5.99 19.10 0.79
C ASP A 213 -6.02 17.95 -0.22
N ILE A 214 -6.47 18.27 -1.43
CA ILE A 214 -6.64 17.31 -2.51
C ILE A 214 -5.36 17.16 -3.33
N ILE A 215 -4.60 18.25 -3.54
CA ILE A 215 -3.40 18.25 -4.37
C ILE A 215 -2.34 17.24 -3.87
N PRO A 216 -1.94 17.23 -2.58
CA PRO A 216 -0.98 16.24 -2.07
C PRO A 216 -1.46 14.80 -2.27
N PHE A 217 -2.78 14.60 -2.18
CA PHE A 217 -3.39 13.29 -2.36
C PHE A 217 -3.45 12.87 -3.84
N LEU A 218 -3.67 13.79 -4.78
CA LEU A 218 -3.59 13.49 -6.22
C LEU A 218 -2.19 13.02 -6.64
N LEU A 219 -1.15 13.67 -6.11
CA LEU A 219 0.24 13.24 -6.32
C LEU A 219 0.48 11.84 -5.73
N LEU A 220 -0.15 11.55 -4.60
CA LEU A 220 -0.09 10.23 -3.98
C LEU A 220 -0.76 9.14 -4.83
N LEU A 221 -1.96 9.40 -5.35
CA LEU A 221 -2.69 8.43 -6.18
C LEU A 221 -1.92 8.08 -7.45
N THR A 222 -1.36 9.09 -8.11
CA THR A 222 -0.61 8.92 -9.36
C THR A 222 0.73 8.20 -9.14
N SER A 223 1.49 8.57 -8.11
CA SER A 223 2.71 7.86 -7.73
C SER A 223 2.44 6.43 -7.27
N GLY A 224 1.32 6.21 -6.56
CA GLY A 224 0.86 4.89 -6.14
C GLY A 224 0.56 3.97 -7.31
N ALA A 225 -0.15 4.46 -8.35
CA ALA A 225 -0.41 3.69 -9.57
C ALA A 225 0.90 3.21 -10.23
N GLY A 226 1.88 4.13 -10.38
CA GLY A 226 3.19 3.81 -10.95
C GLY A 226 3.93 2.74 -10.16
N MET A 227 3.95 2.87 -8.84
CA MET A 227 4.59 1.91 -7.95
C MET A 227 3.90 0.53 -7.98
N PHE A 228 2.57 0.50 -7.91
CA PHE A 228 1.82 -0.76 -7.95
C PHE A 228 2.00 -1.49 -9.29
N MET A 229 2.10 -0.74 -10.40
CA MET A 229 2.47 -1.29 -11.72
C MET A 229 3.86 -1.92 -11.71
N TYR A 230 4.83 -1.22 -11.13
CA TYR A 230 6.19 -1.75 -11.00
C TYR A 230 6.23 -3.05 -10.18
N ILE A 231 5.50 -3.10 -9.07
CA ILE A 231 5.42 -4.29 -8.20
C ILE A 231 4.74 -5.47 -8.92
N ALA A 232 3.62 -5.23 -9.60
CA ALA A 232 2.92 -6.26 -10.36
C ALA A 232 3.79 -6.81 -11.50
N TYR A 233 4.53 -5.93 -12.19
CA TYR A 233 5.49 -6.32 -13.20
C TYR A 233 6.65 -7.15 -12.62
N SER A 234 7.19 -6.75 -11.46
CA SER A 234 8.25 -7.51 -10.77
C SER A 234 7.80 -8.93 -10.42
N ILE A 235 6.61 -9.10 -9.83
CA ILE A 235 6.07 -10.44 -9.52
C ILE A 235 5.83 -11.24 -10.79
N SER A 236 5.29 -10.63 -11.84
CA SER A 236 5.02 -11.33 -13.10
C SER A 236 6.28 -11.88 -13.76
N ASN A 237 7.41 -11.18 -13.62
CA ASN A 237 8.69 -11.62 -14.15
C ASN A 237 9.44 -12.56 -13.20
N TYR A 238 9.13 -12.60 -11.90
CA TYR A 238 9.78 -13.51 -10.94
C TYR A 238 9.78 -14.97 -11.40
N GLY A 239 8.67 -15.44 -11.98
CA GLY A 239 8.60 -16.80 -12.52
C GLY A 239 9.74 -17.10 -13.51
N LYS A 240 10.13 -16.14 -14.35
CA LYS A 240 11.18 -16.33 -15.38
C LYS A 240 12.59 -16.49 -14.81
N TYR A 241 12.85 -16.08 -13.57
CA TYR A 241 14.18 -16.18 -12.94
C TYR A 241 14.37 -17.46 -12.12
N LEU A 242 13.32 -18.28 -11.99
CA LEU A 242 13.33 -19.57 -11.31
C LEU A 242 13.42 -20.77 -12.26
N SER A 243 13.34 -20.54 -13.58
CA SER A 243 13.66 -21.50 -14.63
C SER A 243 15.14 -21.47 -14.97
#